data_AF-A0A382ZV63-F1
#
_entry.id   AF-A0A382ZV63-F1
#
_cell.length_a   1.000
_cell.length_b   1.000
_cell.length_c   1.000
_cell.angle_alpha   90.00
_cell.angle_beta   90.00
_cell.angle_gamma   90.00
#
_symmetry.space_group_name_H-M   'P 1'
#
loop_
_entity.id
_entity.type
_entity.pdbx_description
1 polymer ?
#
loop_
_entity_poly.entity_id
_entity_poly.type
_entity_poly.pdbx_seq_one_letter_code
_entity_poly.pdbx_strand_id
1 'polypeptide(L)'
;MDEITRRRFFGRAGTYALGGVAGSLLPGLVPRYARAQRTRAATAPRQDWLAQIVEPALEPDLPIIDPHHHLWDRPGNRYLLEELLEDTQEHNVRQTVFVECTSMYRVDGPEDLRVVGETEFVQGVAAKSASGQYGETRVATGIVGSANLLLGDHVAPVLEAQLAASPQRFRGIRHRAAWAEPPVVARRPA
;
A
#
# COMPACT_ATOMS: atom_id res chain seq x y z
N MET A 1 11.34 10.83 32.63
CA MET A 1 10.03 10.19 32.36
C MET A 1 9.03 11.31 32.48
N ASP A 2 8.74 11.99 31.38
CA ASP A 2 7.77 13.08 31.34
C ASP A 2 6.78 12.80 30.21
N GLU A 3 5.51 12.81 30.57
CA GLU A 3 4.34 12.51 29.74
C GLU A 3 4.20 13.51 28.60
N ILE A 4 4.28 13.02 27.35
CA ILE A 4 3.83 13.79 26.18
C ILE A 4 2.31 13.65 26.10
N THR A 5 1.60 14.57 26.73
CA THR A 5 0.14 14.67 26.65
C THR A 5 -0.28 15.37 25.35
N ARG A 6 -1.13 14.68 24.57
CA ARG A 6 -1.88 15.23 23.44
C ARG A 6 -2.57 16.54 23.84
N ARG A 7 -2.28 17.65 23.15
CA ARG A 7 -3.26 18.63 22.63
C ARG A 7 -2.58 19.88 22.04
N ARG A 8 -3.18 20.35 20.94
CA ARG A 8 -3.13 21.69 20.32
C ARG A 8 -2.10 21.90 19.21
N PHE A 9 -2.54 21.69 17.97
CA PHE A 9 -2.27 22.63 16.88
C PHE A 9 -3.35 22.49 15.79
N PHE A 10 -4.50 23.14 15.99
CA PHE A 10 -5.47 23.42 14.94
C PHE A 10 -5.39 24.92 14.66
N GLY A 11 -5.07 25.30 13.42
CA GLY A 11 -5.14 26.70 13.02
C GLY A 11 -4.35 27.06 11.77
N ARG A 12 -4.90 26.75 10.59
CA ARG A 12 -5.00 27.67 9.43
C ARG A 12 -5.64 26.95 8.25
N ALA A 13 -6.97 27.04 8.17
CA ALA A 13 -7.70 26.83 6.92
C ALA A 13 -7.69 28.16 6.16
N GLY A 14 -7.05 28.18 4.99
CA GLY A 14 -7.12 29.27 4.03
C GLY A 14 -8.27 29.03 3.06
N THR A 15 -9.28 29.89 3.13
CA THR A 15 -10.42 30.01 2.23
C THR A 15 -10.01 30.64 0.90
N TYR A 16 -10.37 30.01 -0.23
CA TYR A 16 -10.65 30.71 -1.49
C TYR A 16 -11.89 30.09 -2.17
N ALA A 17 -12.94 30.91 -2.29
CA ALA A 17 -14.01 30.80 -3.28
C ALA A 17 -13.68 31.87 -4.36
N LEU A 18 -14.11 31.87 -5.63
CA LEU A 18 -15.34 31.43 -6.29
C LEU A 18 -15.11 31.55 -7.82
N GLY A 19 -15.91 30.84 -8.62
CA GLY A 19 -16.10 31.05 -10.08
C GLY A 19 -15.67 29.83 -10.89
N GLY A 20 -16.51 29.08 -11.61
CA GLY A 20 -17.81 29.37 -12.19
C GLY A 20 -17.67 29.40 -13.72
N VAL A 21 -17.93 28.28 -14.40
CA VAL A 21 -18.66 28.18 -15.69
C VAL A 21 -18.88 26.72 -16.07
N ALA A 22 -20.13 26.41 -16.41
CA ALA A 22 -20.57 25.17 -17.05
C ALA A 22 -20.19 25.17 -18.53
N GLY A 23 -19.82 24.01 -19.07
CA GLY A 23 -19.48 23.84 -20.48
C GLY A 23 -19.55 22.39 -20.92
N SER A 24 -20.73 22.00 -21.39
CA SER A 24 -21.02 21.05 -22.48
C SER A 24 -20.33 19.68 -22.55
N LEU A 25 -21.19 18.66 -22.51
CA LEU A 25 -21.01 17.28 -22.92
C LEU A 25 -20.47 17.13 -24.35
N LEU A 26 -19.36 16.41 -24.50
CA LEU A 26 -18.97 15.75 -25.75
C LEU A 26 -18.80 14.25 -25.47
N PRO A 27 -19.67 13.36 -25.99
CA PRO A 27 -19.42 11.93 -25.96
C PRO A 27 -18.46 11.57 -27.09
N GLY A 28 -17.32 10.94 -26.81
CA GLY A 28 -16.53 10.37 -27.90
C GLY A 28 -15.03 10.17 -27.73
N LEU A 29 -14.44 10.43 -26.57
CA LEU A 29 -13.01 10.13 -26.34
C LEU A 29 -12.86 9.20 -25.14
N VAL A 30 -13.08 7.90 -25.40
CA VAL A 30 -12.52 6.85 -24.54
C VAL A 30 -11.03 6.82 -24.84
N PRO A 31 -10.13 7.15 -23.91
CA PRO A 31 -8.72 6.89 -24.11
C PRO A 31 -8.60 5.37 -24.25
N ARG A 32 -8.21 4.91 -25.44
CA ARG A 32 -7.70 3.55 -25.61
C ARG A 32 -6.43 3.48 -24.79
N TYR A 33 -6.55 3.08 -23.52
CA TYR A 33 -5.43 2.56 -22.77
C TYR A 33 -4.93 1.37 -23.59
N ALA A 34 -3.85 1.60 -24.34
CA ALA A 34 -3.11 0.53 -24.97
C ALA A 34 -2.70 -0.42 -23.85
N ARG A 35 -3.41 -1.54 -23.74
CA ARG A 35 -2.99 -2.66 -22.90
C ARG A 35 -1.72 -3.19 -23.55
N ALA A 36 -0.59 -2.59 -23.20
CA ALA A 36 0.71 -3.14 -23.55
C ALA A 36 0.69 -4.59 -23.08
N GLN A 37 0.89 -5.52 -24.01
CA GLN A 37 1.05 -6.93 -23.69
C GLN A 37 2.19 -7.03 -22.67
N ARG A 38 1.84 -7.26 -21.40
CA ARG A 38 2.80 -7.43 -20.32
C ARG A 38 3.60 -8.69 -20.62
N THR A 39 4.85 -8.52 -21.02
CA THR A 39 5.83 -9.61 -21.06
C THR A 39 5.89 -10.23 -19.66
N ARG A 40 5.85 -11.56 -19.56
CA ARG A 40 6.04 -12.28 -18.30
C ARG A 40 7.45 -11.94 -17.79
N ALA A 41 7.55 -11.16 -16.72
CA ALA A 41 8.81 -11.00 -16.02
C ALA A 41 9.19 -12.33 -15.35
N ALA A 42 10.49 -12.61 -15.25
CA ALA A 42 11.03 -13.82 -14.61
C ALA A 42 10.66 -13.98 -13.11
N THR A 43 9.93 -13.02 -12.53
CA THR A 43 9.53 -12.93 -11.13
C THR A 43 8.01 -12.97 -10.92
N ALA A 44 7.20 -13.20 -11.96
CA ALA A 44 5.76 -13.43 -11.79
C ALA A 44 5.52 -14.77 -11.07
N PRO A 45 4.49 -14.88 -10.20
CA PRO A 45 4.05 -16.16 -9.67
C PRO A 45 3.80 -17.17 -10.80
N ARG A 46 4.38 -18.36 -10.68
CA ARG A 46 4.21 -19.46 -11.64
C ARG A 46 2.87 -20.13 -11.42
N GLN A 47 1.84 -19.70 -12.15
CA GLN A 47 0.48 -20.21 -12.00
C GLN A 47 0.36 -21.71 -12.24
N ASP A 48 1.16 -22.24 -13.17
CA ASP A 48 1.29 -23.69 -13.43
C ASP A 48 1.81 -24.46 -12.20
N TRP A 49 2.64 -23.82 -11.39
CA TRP A 49 3.17 -24.39 -10.15
C TRP A 49 2.16 -24.26 -9.00
N LEU A 50 1.51 -23.11 -8.84
CA LEU A 50 0.48 -22.90 -7.81
C LEU A 50 -0.72 -23.84 -7.97
N ALA A 51 -1.08 -24.18 -9.21
CA ALA A 51 -2.20 -25.07 -9.51
C ALA A 51 -1.88 -26.57 -9.32
N GLN A 52 -0.66 -26.94 -8.90
CA GLN A 52 -0.30 -28.36 -8.73
C GLN A 52 -1.05 -29.04 -7.61
N ILE A 53 -1.36 -28.31 -6.54
CA ILE A 53 -2.03 -28.84 -5.35
C ILE A 53 -3.04 -27.80 -4.89
N VAL A 54 -4.28 -28.22 -4.67
CA VAL A 54 -5.34 -27.40 -4.09
C VAL A 54 -5.76 -28.07 -2.79
N GLU A 55 -5.55 -27.38 -1.67
CA GLU A 55 -5.95 -27.84 -0.34
C GLU A 55 -7.19 -27.04 0.10
N PRO A 56 -8.21 -27.69 0.69
CA PRO A 56 -9.36 -26.99 1.23
C PRO A 56 -8.97 -26.15 2.46
N ALA A 57 -9.58 -24.97 2.60
CA ALA A 57 -9.42 -24.16 3.79
C ALA A 57 -9.93 -24.89 5.03
N LEU A 58 -9.10 -24.93 6.07
CA LEU A 58 -9.49 -25.42 7.40
C LEU A 58 -10.25 -24.31 8.13
N GLU A 59 -11.35 -24.67 8.80
CA GLU A 59 -12.21 -23.74 9.53
C GLU A 59 -12.55 -22.48 8.71
N PRO A 60 -13.20 -22.65 7.53
CA PRO A 60 -13.39 -21.55 6.58
C PRO A 60 -14.19 -20.38 7.18
N ASP A 61 -15.00 -20.62 8.22
CA ASP A 61 -15.78 -19.59 8.90
C ASP A 61 -15.00 -18.84 10.00
N LEU A 62 -13.79 -19.28 10.38
CA LEU A 62 -13.00 -18.64 11.44
C LEU A 62 -12.58 -17.23 11.00
N PRO A 63 -12.99 -16.16 11.70
CA PRO A 63 -12.63 -14.80 11.30
C PRO A 63 -11.13 -14.55 11.51
N ILE A 64 -10.44 -14.13 10.45
CA ILE A 64 -9.00 -13.90 10.43
C ILE A 64 -8.71 -12.41 10.24
N ILE A 65 -7.69 -11.92 10.95
CA ILE A 65 -6.98 -10.69 10.59
C ILE A 65 -5.63 -11.11 10.03
N ASP A 66 -5.36 -10.82 8.77
CA ASP A 66 -4.04 -11.00 8.17
C ASP A 66 -3.12 -9.86 8.62
N PRO A 67 -2.12 -10.12 9.48
CA PRO A 67 -1.31 -9.08 10.07
C PRO A 67 -0.21 -8.56 9.12
N HIS A 68 0.00 -9.19 7.96
CA HIS A 68 1.10 -8.82 7.08
C HIS A 68 0.86 -9.28 5.64
N HIS A 69 0.51 -8.32 4.79
CA HIS A 69 0.64 -8.46 3.34
C HIS A 69 1.37 -7.26 2.73
N HIS A 70 1.63 -7.35 1.44
CA HIS A 70 2.27 -6.31 0.64
C HIS A 70 1.39 -5.98 -0.58
N LEU A 71 1.62 -4.82 -1.19
CA LEU A 71 0.91 -4.35 -2.38
C LEU A 71 1.90 -3.64 -3.30
N TRP A 72 1.94 -4.03 -4.58
CA TRP A 72 2.83 -3.42 -5.56
C TRP A 72 2.33 -3.56 -7.01
N ASP A 73 2.79 -2.66 -7.88
CA ASP A 73 2.65 -2.80 -9.34
C ASP A 73 4.04 -2.71 -9.97
N ARG A 74 4.69 -3.86 -10.12
CA ARG A 74 6.01 -3.97 -10.75
C ARG A 74 5.85 -4.58 -12.14
N PRO A 75 6.71 -4.23 -13.12
CA PRO A 75 6.65 -4.82 -14.45
C PRO A 75 6.66 -6.35 -14.40
N GLY A 76 5.59 -6.96 -14.89
CA GLY A 76 5.40 -8.42 -14.91
C GLY A 76 5.23 -9.10 -13.54
N ASN A 77 5.12 -8.34 -12.44
CA ASN A 77 4.83 -8.87 -11.10
C ASN A 77 3.95 -7.84 -10.37
N ARG A 78 2.64 -7.90 -10.61
CA ARG A 78 1.65 -7.05 -9.93
C ARG A 78 0.98 -7.86 -8.83
N TYR A 79 0.76 -7.20 -7.69
CA TYR A 79 -0.01 -7.73 -6.58
C TYR A 79 -0.74 -6.58 -5.91
N LEU A 80 -1.97 -6.32 -6.34
CA LEU A 80 -2.83 -5.25 -5.82
C LEU A 80 -4.09 -5.84 -5.18
N LEU A 81 -5.10 -5.01 -4.97
CA LEU A 81 -6.34 -5.38 -4.29
C LEU A 81 -6.99 -6.63 -4.90
N GLU A 82 -7.08 -6.71 -6.23
CA GLU A 82 -7.74 -7.82 -6.89
C GLU A 82 -7.02 -9.15 -6.64
N GLU A 83 -5.68 -9.17 -6.78
CA GLU A 83 -4.90 -10.38 -6.51
C GLU A 83 -4.97 -10.80 -5.03
N LEU A 84 -4.91 -9.86 -4.10
CA LEU A 84 -5.04 -10.16 -2.67
C LEU A 84 -6.41 -10.78 -2.34
N LEU A 85 -7.49 -10.23 -2.91
CA LEU A 85 -8.84 -10.76 -2.67
C LEU A 85 -9.04 -12.13 -3.31
N GLU A 86 -8.44 -12.38 -4.48
CA GLU A 86 -8.44 -13.69 -5.11
C GLU A 86 -7.70 -14.72 -4.25
N ASP A 87 -6.52 -14.38 -3.72
CA ASP A 87 -5.74 -15.30 -2.89
C ASP A 87 -6.35 -15.57 -1.51
N THR A 88 -7.24 -14.69 -1.03
CA THR A 88 -7.85 -14.80 0.30
C THR A 88 -9.30 -15.28 0.28
N GLN A 89 -9.89 -15.51 -0.89
CA GLN A 89 -11.34 -15.78 -1.03
C GLN A 89 -11.82 -17.06 -0.32
N GLU A 90 -10.95 -18.06 -0.16
CA GLU A 90 -11.28 -19.33 0.51
C GLU A 90 -11.23 -19.23 2.04
N HIS A 91 -10.64 -18.17 2.58
CA HIS A 91 -10.51 -17.92 4.02
C HIS A 91 -11.39 -16.74 4.44
N ASN A 92 -11.92 -16.79 5.66
CA ASN A 92 -12.71 -15.69 6.22
C ASN A 92 -11.83 -14.52 6.74
N VAL A 93 -11.01 -13.94 5.85
CA VAL A 93 -10.17 -12.78 6.12
C VAL A 93 -11.02 -11.52 6.18
N ARG A 94 -11.18 -10.98 7.39
CA ARG A 94 -12.01 -9.80 7.65
C ARG A 94 -11.25 -8.49 7.47
N GLN A 95 -9.98 -8.48 7.89
CA GLN A 95 -9.15 -7.29 7.87
C GLN A 95 -7.71 -7.67 7.56
N THR A 96 -6.98 -6.75 6.95
CA THR A 96 -5.55 -6.95 6.71
C THR A 96 -4.72 -5.75 7.15
N VAL A 97 -3.43 -5.97 7.39
CA VAL A 97 -2.42 -4.94 7.65
C VAL A 97 -1.38 -4.96 6.54
N PHE A 98 -1.17 -3.80 5.90
CA PHE A 98 -0.11 -3.63 4.92
C PHE A 98 1.22 -3.32 5.62
N VAL A 99 2.31 -3.89 5.11
CA VAL A 99 3.67 -3.60 5.57
C VAL A 99 4.53 -3.11 4.40
N GLU A 100 5.37 -2.10 4.61
CA GLU A 100 6.20 -1.47 3.57
C GLU A 100 6.96 -2.48 2.71
N CYS A 101 7.12 -2.16 1.43
CA CYS A 101 7.83 -3.01 0.49
C CYS A 101 8.56 -2.23 -0.62
N THR A 102 8.78 -0.92 -0.40
CA THR A 102 9.42 -0.02 -1.36
C THR A 102 8.59 0.09 -2.66
N SER A 103 7.29 0.28 -2.52
CA SER A 103 6.33 0.44 -3.61
C SER A 103 5.85 1.88 -3.69
N MET A 104 5.69 2.42 -4.91
CA MET A 104 5.04 3.72 -5.15
C MET A 104 5.62 4.89 -4.33
N TYR A 105 6.93 4.88 -4.05
CA TYR A 105 7.60 6.04 -3.48
C TYR A 105 7.43 7.24 -4.42
N ARG A 106 7.33 8.44 -3.86
CA ARG A 106 7.27 9.67 -4.67
C ARG A 106 8.53 9.77 -5.52
N VAL A 107 8.36 10.15 -6.78
CA VAL A 107 9.49 10.36 -7.71
C VAL A 107 10.26 11.64 -7.37
N ASP A 108 9.54 12.67 -6.92
CA ASP A 108 10.07 13.99 -6.61
C ASP A 108 10.06 14.28 -5.10
N GLY A 109 10.75 15.36 -4.72
CA GLY A 109 10.81 15.88 -3.35
C GLY A 109 12.02 15.38 -2.55
N PRO A 110 12.15 15.84 -1.28
CA PRO A 110 13.23 15.45 -0.38
C PRO A 110 13.29 13.93 -0.21
N GLU A 111 14.50 13.37 -0.25
CA GLU A 111 14.73 11.92 -0.26
C GLU A 111 14.00 11.21 0.89
N ASP A 112 14.13 11.73 2.12
CA ASP A 112 13.53 11.16 3.32
C ASP A 112 11.99 11.17 3.31
N LEU A 113 11.36 12.00 2.48
CA LEU A 113 9.91 12.12 2.35
C LEU A 113 9.33 11.32 1.19
N ARG A 114 10.15 10.71 0.35
CA ARG A 114 9.65 9.92 -0.80
C ARG A 114 8.89 8.67 -0.36
N VAL A 115 9.29 8.09 0.78
CA VAL A 115 8.66 6.93 1.41
C VAL A 115 7.17 7.14 1.73
N VAL A 116 6.73 8.39 1.87
CA VAL A 116 5.33 8.74 2.17
C VAL A 116 4.41 8.36 1.00
N GLY A 117 4.94 8.33 -0.23
CA GLY A 117 4.18 7.91 -1.42
C GLY A 117 3.60 6.50 -1.30
N GLU A 118 4.32 5.58 -0.62
CA GLU A 118 3.80 4.22 -0.39
C GLU A 118 2.56 4.24 0.49
N THR A 119 2.57 5.03 1.57
CA THR A 119 1.42 5.18 2.46
C THR A 119 0.23 5.83 1.75
N GLU A 120 0.47 6.85 0.92
CA GLU A 120 -0.59 7.48 0.11
C GLU A 120 -1.23 6.48 -0.86
N PHE A 121 -0.40 5.71 -1.54
CA PHE A 121 -0.83 4.64 -2.44
C PHE A 121 -1.69 3.60 -1.72
N VAL A 122 -1.21 3.07 -0.59
CA VAL A 122 -1.93 2.06 0.20
C VAL A 122 -3.21 2.64 0.80
N GLN A 123 -3.21 3.90 1.23
CA GLN A 123 -4.42 4.60 1.65
C GLN A 123 -5.47 4.65 0.54
N GLY A 124 -5.06 4.85 -0.72
CA GLY A 124 -5.96 4.75 -1.88
C GLY A 124 -6.55 3.35 -2.06
N VAL A 125 -5.73 2.30 -1.94
CA VAL A 125 -6.19 0.90 -2.00
C VAL A 125 -7.15 0.57 -0.85
N ALA A 126 -6.83 1.02 0.36
CA ALA A 126 -7.67 0.83 1.54
C ALA A 126 -9.04 1.51 1.40
N ALA A 127 -9.08 2.71 0.81
CA ALA A 127 -10.33 3.41 0.51
C ALA A 127 -11.17 2.66 -0.54
N LYS A 128 -10.51 2.14 -1.59
CA LYS A 128 -11.15 1.32 -2.61
C LYS A 128 -11.78 0.05 -2.02
N SER A 129 -11.06 -0.68 -1.17
CA SER A 129 -11.59 -1.85 -0.45
C SER A 129 -12.76 -1.47 0.49
N ALA A 130 -12.66 -0.33 1.18
CA ALA A 130 -13.71 0.13 2.09
C ALA A 130 -15.01 0.57 1.40
N SER A 131 -15.00 0.76 0.07
CA SER A 131 -16.20 1.16 -0.70
C SER A 131 -17.35 0.13 -0.66
N GLY A 132 -17.06 -1.12 -0.31
CA GLY A 132 -18.02 -2.24 -0.36
C GLY A 132 -18.22 -2.82 -1.76
N GLN A 133 -17.57 -2.27 -2.80
CA GLN A 133 -17.65 -2.79 -4.17
C GLN A 133 -16.73 -4.00 -4.40
N TYR A 134 -15.86 -4.31 -3.45
CA TYR A 134 -14.80 -5.33 -3.55
C TYR A 134 -14.96 -6.43 -2.49
N GLY A 135 -16.19 -6.68 -2.05
CA GLY A 135 -16.49 -7.67 -1.01
C GLY A 135 -16.38 -7.12 0.42
N GLU A 136 -16.44 -8.05 1.39
CA GLU A 136 -16.54 -7.72 2.80
C GLU A 136 -15.17 -7.45 3.46
N THR A 137 -14.09 -8.06 2.94
CA THR A 137 -12.73 -7.91 3.45
C THR A 137 -12.29 -6.45 3.43
N ARG A 138 -11.81 -5.97 4.59
CA ARG A 138 -11.27 -4.61 4.75
C ARG A 138 -9.74 -4.65 4.64
N VAL A 139 -9.24 -4.33 3.45
CA VAL A 139 -7.81 -4.34 3.17
C VAL A 139 -7.11 -3.12 3.77
N ALA A 140 -5.94 -3.34 4.35
CA ALA A 140 -5.07 -2.31 4.95
C ALA A 140 -5.81 -1.43 5.97
N THR A 141 -6.44 -2.07 6.97
CA THR A 141 -6.98 -1.38 8.16
C THR A 141 -5.87 -0.82 9.06
N GLY A 142 -4.69 -1.42 8.98
CA GLY A 142 -3.42 -0.87 9.45
C GLY A 142 -2.42 -0.74 8.30
N ILE A 143 -1.57 0.29 8.37
CA ILE A 143 -0.45 0.56 7.46
C ILE A 143 0.81 0.71 8.31
N VAL A 144 1.79 -0.16 8.04
CA VAL A 144 3.15 -0.06 8.56
C VAL A 144 4.04 0.45 7.43
N GLY A 145 4.40 1.74 7.47
CA GLY A 145 5.20 2.38 6.43
C GLY A 145 6.70 2.28 6.67
N SER A 146 7.47 3.15 6.01
CA SER A 146 8.92 3.25 6.20
C SER A 146 9.30 4.65 6.70
N ALA A 147 10.35 4.70 7.52
CA ALA A 147 11.08 5.92 7.85
C ALA A 147 12.54 5.55 8.18
N ASN A 148 13.48 6.39 7.77
CA ASN A 148 14.88 6.21 8.12
C ASN A 148 15.12 6.71 9.56
N LEU A 149 15.28 5.79 10.50
CA LEU A 149 15.52 6.13 11.91
C LEU A 149 16.94 6.68 12.16
N LEU A 150 17.85 6.62 11.19
CA LEU A 150 19.21 7.17 11.30
C LEU A 150 19.27 8.70 11.14
N LEU A 151 18.14 9.34 10.82
CA LEU A 151 18.05 10.79 10.65
C LEU A 151 18.09 11.57 11.97
N GLY A 152 18.06 10.89 13.12
CA GLY A 152 17.89 11.54 14.42
C GLY A 152 16.58 12.33 14.45
N ASP A 153 16.62 13.56 14.97
CA ASP A 153 15.43 14.42 15.10
C ASP A 153 14.74 14.73 13.76
N HIS A 154 15.49 14.66 12.64
CA HIS A 154 14.94 14.87 11.29
C HIS A 154 13.98 13.76 10.83
N VAL A 155 13.83 12.66 11.59
CA VAL A 155 12.80 11.65 11.32
C VAL A 155 11.39 12.12 11.67
N ALA A 156 11.25 13.08 12.60
CA ALA A 156 9.94 13.53 13.07
C ALA A 156 9.04 14.06 11.92
N PRO A 157 9.51 14.95 11.02
CA PRO A 157 8.75 15.35 9.84
C PRO A 157 8.31 14.20 8.92
N VAL A 158 9.13 13.13 8.83
CA VAL A 158 8.77 11.94 8.03
C VAL A 158 7.59 11.22 8.67
N LEU A 159 7.64 10.97 9.98
CA LEU A 159 6.56 10.31 10.72
C LEU A 159 5.27 11.14 10.73
N GLU A 160 5.38 12.46 10.86
CA GLU A 160 4.25 13.39 10.75
C GLU A 160 3.63 13.35 9.36
N ALA A 161 4.45 13.32 8.30
CA ALA A 161 3.96 13.20 6.93
C ALA A 161 3.28 11.85 6.67
N GLN A 162 3.79 10.76 7.25
CA GLN A 162 3.16 9.44 7.19
C GLN A 162 1.78 9.44 7.87
N LEU A 163 1.69 10.02 9.07
CA LEU A 163 0.42 10.20 9.77
C LEU A 163 -0.56 11.06 8.98
N ALA A 164 -0.09 12.15 8.35
CA ALA A 164 -0.92 13.01 7.51
C ALA A 164 -1.42 12.29 6.25
N ALA A 165 -0.60 11.43 5.65
CA ALA A 165 -0.96 10.64 4.47
C ALA A 165 -2.02 9.58 4.77
N SER A 166 -2.06 9.04 5.99
CA SER A 166 -3.11 8.10 6.41
C SER A 166 -3.47 8.24 7.91
N PRO A 167 -4.26 9.26 8.27
CA PRO A 167 -4.53 9.59 9.68
C PRO A 167 -5.24 8.49 10.46
N GLN A 168 -6.02 7.66 9.77
CA GLN A 168 -6.83 6.61 10.39
C GLN A 168 -6.19 5.22 10.33
N ARG A 169 -5.20 5.01 9.45
CA ARG A 169 -4.66 3.66 9.18
C ARG A 169 -3.17 3.56 9.39
N PHE A 170 -2.40 4.66 9.40
CA PHE A 170 -0.98 4.59 9.74
C PHE A 170 -0.80 4.18 11.22
N ARG A 171 -0.09 3.06 11.46
CA ARG A 171 0.10 2.48 12.80
C ARG A 171 1.56 2.29 13.22
N GLY A 172 2.51 2.51 12.32
CA GLY A 172 3.92 2.41 12.64
C GLY A 172 4.80 2.31 11.41
N ILE A 173 6.06 1.95 11.65
CA ILE A 173 7.04 1.76 10.60
C ILE A 173 7.71 0.39 10.70
N ARG A 174 8.29 -0.07 9.60
CA ARG A 174 9.26 -1.16 9.58
C ARG A 174 10.56 -0.67 8.99
N HIS A 175 11.67 -1.07 9.63
CA HIS A 175 13.00 -1.01 9.04
C HIS A 175 13.44 -2.44 8.70
N ARG A 176 13.81 -2.70 7.44
CA ARG A 176 14.25 -4.03 7.02
C ARG A 176 15.65 -4.29 7.59
N ALA A 177 15.71 -5.13 8.62
CA ALA A 177 16.96 -5.50 9.31
C ALA A 177 17.52 -6.87 8.87
N ALA A 178 17.06 -7.40 7.72
CA ALA A 178 17.60 -8.64 7.19
C ALA A 178 19.10 -8.46 6.88
N TRP A 179 19.94 -9.28 7.52
CA TRP A 179 21.40 -9.24 7.42
C TRP A 179 21.94 -10.65 7.23
N ALA A 180 22.97 -10.80 6.41
CA ALA A 180 23.68 -12.06 6.20
C ALA A 180 25.15 -11.80 5.87
N GLU A 181 26.01 -12.71 6.32
CA GLU A 181 27.43 -12.75 5.97
C GLU A 181 27.79 -14.14 5.43
N PRO A 182 28.27 -14.27 4.17
CA PRO A 182 28.43 -13.19 3.19
C PRO A 182 27.07 -12.60 2.75
N PRO A 183 27.04 -11.37 2.20
CA PRO A 183 25.80 -10.75 1.73
C PRO A 183 25.04 -11.67 0.78
N VAL A 184 23.77 -11.96 1.08
CA VAL A 184 22.88 -12.68 0.16
C VAL A 184 22.46 -11.71 -0.94
N VAL A 185 23.21 -11.71 -2.04
CA VAL A 185 22.81 -10.99 -3.25
C VAL A 185 21.64 -11.76 -3.86
N ALA A 186 20.48 -11.12 -4.01
CA ALA A 186 19.40 -11.67 -4.82
C ALA A 186 19.98 -12.01 -6.19
N ARG A 187 20.02 -13.31 -6.55
CA ARG A 187 20.58 -13.76 -7.83
C ARG A 187 19.92 -12.95 -8.95
N ARG A 188 20.68 -12.03 -9.56
CA ARG A 188 20.30 -11.48 -10.86
C ARG A 188 20.29 -12.65 -11.83
N PRO A 189 19.20 -12.94 -12.55
CA PRO A 189 19.27 -13.87 -13.67
C PRO A 189 20.34 -13.36 -14.64
N ALA A 190 21.14 -14.30 -15.17
CA ALA A 190 22.13 -14.05 -16.21
C ALA A 190 21.46 -13.55 -17.51
#